data_AF-A0A969AQC2-F1
#
_entry.id   AF-A0A969AQC2-F1
#
_cell.length_a   1.000
_cell.length_b   1.000
_cell.length_c   1.000
_cell.angle_alpha   90.00
_cell.angle_beta   90.00
_cell.angle_gamma   90.00
#
_symmetry.space_group_name_H-M   'P 1'
#
loop_
_entity.id
_entity.type
_entity.pdbx_description
1 polymer ?
#
loop_
_entity_poly.entity_id
_entity_poly.type
_entity_poly.pdbx_seq_one_letter_code
_entity_poly.pdbx_strand_id
1 'polypeptide(L)'
;MAVATEIRKRAIALLEQLPGESLVRAVEFLEALSHEVLQVSVTLPEASEAALLEIIQHRLSPVEQERLTYLRQQNEAGVITDAEHQELLMFVERVEQQDAERAEALIKLAQLRQVDLKVLINEFLPTHINAA
;
A
#
# COMPACT_ATOMS: atom_id res chain seq x y z
N MET A 1 -25.18 23.55 15.77
CA MET A 1 -26.00 22.34 16.08
C MET A 1 -27.35 22.35 15.35
N ALA A 2 -28.14 23.42 15.41
CA ALA A 2 -29.44 23.50 14.72
C ALA A 2 -29.35 23.37 13.18
N VAL A 3 -28.39 24.05 12.55
CA VAL A 3 -28.24 24.09 11.09
C VAL A 3 -27.98 22.69 10.47
N ALA A 4 -27.09 21.89 11.07
CA ALA A 4 -26.78 20.54 10.58
C ALA A 4 -27.98 19.59 10.68
N THR A 5 -28.81 19.78 11.71
CA THR A 5 -30.02 18.98 11.93
C THR A 5 -31.09 19.31 10.88
N GLU A 6 -31.23 20.58 10.51
CA GLU A 6 -32.15 21.03 9.47
C GLU A 6 -31.69 20.60 8.06
N ILE A 7 -30.38 20.63 7.78
CA ILE A 7 -29.82 20.11 6.53
C ILE A 7 -30.13 18.61 6.37
N ARG A 8 -29.96 17.82 7.44
CA ARG A 8 -30.25 16.37 7.43
C ARG A 8 -31.72 16.09 7.12
N LYS A 9 -32.64 16.79 7.80
CA LYS A 9 -34.08 16.64 7.55
C LYS A 9 -34.45 16.96 6.11
N ARG A 10 -33.87 18.03 5.56
CA ARG A 10 -34.12 18.46 4.18
C ARG A 10 -33.59 17.44 3.16
N ALA A 11 -32.43 16.83 3.42
CA ALA A 11 -31.87 15.79 2.56
C ALA A 11 -32.77 14.54 2.51
N ILE A 12 -33.28 14.09 3.67
CA ILE A 12 -34.19 12.94 3.76
C ILE A 12 -35.47 13.20 2.96
N ALA A 13 -36.10 14.37 3.14
CA ALA A 13 -37.31 14.73 2.42
C ALA A 13 -37.12 14.79 0.89
N LEU A 14 -35.93 15.21 0.42
CA LEU A 14 -35.62 15.21 -1.01
C LEU A 14 -35.45 13.80 -1.55
N LEU A 15 -34.80 12.90 -0.81
CA LEU A 15 -34.60 11.51 -1.22
C LEU A 15 -35.92 10.73 -1.33
N GLU A 16 -36.88 10.99 -0.44
CA GLU A 16 -38.22 10.37 -0.48
C GLU A 16 -39.05 10.79 -1.71
N GLN A 17 -38.75 11.94 -2.31
CA GLN A 17 -39.49 12.49 -3.44
C GLN A 17 -38.86 12.19 -4.81
N LEU A 18 -37.69 11.53 -4.84
CA LEU A 18 -36.99 11.26 -6.08
C LEU A 18 -37.59 10.06 -6.85
N PRO A 19 -37.70 10.16 -8.18
CA PRO A 19 -38.03 9.01 -9.03
C PRO A 19 -36.88 7.99 -9.03
N GLY A 20 -37.20 6.71 -9.24
CA GLY A 20 -36.25 5.59 -9.07
C GLY A 20 -34.90 5.74 -9.78
N GLU A 21 -34.88 6.21 -11.03
CA GLU A 21 -33.62 6.43 -11.78
C GLU A 21 -32.74 7.54 -11.18
N SER A 22 -33.36 8.55 -10.56
CA SER A 22 -32.64 9.64 -9.89
C SER A 22 -32.18 9.24 -8.50
N LEU A 23 -32.88 8.30 -7.84
CA LEU A 23 -32.47 7.73 -6.56
C LEU A 23 -31.15 6.95 -6.71
N VAL A 24 -30.98 6.18 -7.79
CA VAL A 24 -29.73 5.46 -8.08
C VAL A 24 -28.55 6.42 -8.16
N ARG A 25 -28.67 7.51 -8.93
CA ARG A 25 -27.61 8.53 -9.04
C ARG A 25 -27.34 9.25 -7.72
N ALA A 26 -28.37 9.47 -6.91
CA ALA A 26 -28.21 10.08 -5.60
C ALA A 26 -27.45 9.15 -4.64
N VAL A 27 -27.71 7.84 -4.69
CA VAL A 27 -26.96 6.83 -3.94
C VAL A 27 -25.50 6.80 -4.40
N GLU A 28 -25.23 6.71 -5.71
CA GLU A 28 -23.86 6.73 -6.26
C GLU A 28 -23.08 7.99 -5.83
N PHE A 29 -23.74 9.15 -5.82
CA PHE A 29 -23.14 10.41 -5.39
C PHE A 29 -22.87 10.47 -3.88
N LEU A 30 -23.81 10.00 -3.06
CA LEU A 30 -23.63 9.92 -1.60
C LEU A 30 -22.55 8.90 -1.23
N GLU A 31 -22.48 7.78 -1.97
CA GLU A 31 -21.42 6.79 -1.85
C GLU A 31 -20.08 7.43 -2.23
N ALA A 32 -19.97 8.15 -3.34
CA ALA A 32 -18.74 8.85 -3.72
C ALA A 32 -18.28 9.88 -2.67
N LEU A 33 -19.20 10.68 -2.13
CA LEU A 33 -18.90 11.62 -1.04
C LEU A 33 -18.51 10.89 0.25
N SER A 34 -19.16 9.76 0.55
CA SER A 34 -18.79 8.94 1.70
C SER A 34 -17.40 8.34 1.51
N HIS A 35 -17.04 7.93 0.29
CA HIS A 35 -15.71 7.46 -0.06
C HIS A 35 -14.69 8.59 -0.04
N GLU A 36 -14.99 9.82 -0.43
CA GLU A 36 -14.07 10.98 -0.28
C GLU A 36 -13.78 11.28 1.19
N VAL A 37 -14.79 11.22 2.06
CA VAL A 37 -14.63 11.38 3.51
C VAL A 37 -13.94 10.16 4.13
N LEU A 38 -14.17 8.96 3.61
CA LEU A 38 -13.51 7.73 4.03
C LEU A 38 -12.11 7.59 3.42
N GLN A 39 -11.73 8.25 2.33
CA GLN A 39 -10.35 8.31 1.84
C GLN A 39 -9.47 9.16 2.78
N VAL A 40 -10.09 10.00 3.62
CA VAL A 40 -9.44 10.65 4.77
C VAL A 40 -9.38 9.72 6.00
N SER A 41 -10.09 8.59 5.99
CA SER A 41 -10.18 7.67 7.15
C SER A 41 -10.53 6.23 6.75
N VAL A 42 -9.78 5.61 5.82
CA VAL A 42 -9.81 4.15 5.67
C VAL A 42 -8.92 3.62 6.78
N THR A 43 -9.48 3.58 7.98
CA THR A 43 -8.97 2.70 9.03
C THR A 43 -9.29 1.26 8.62
N LEU A 44 -8.47 0.70 7.72
CA LEU A 44 -8.00 -0.67 7.93
C LEU A 44 -7.60 -0.76 9.41
N PRO A 45 -7.89 -1.85 10.14
CA PRO A 45 -7.48 -1.97 11.54
C PRO A 45 -6.04 -1.50 11.62
N GLU A 46 -5.80 -0.36 12.28
CA GLU A 46 -4.55 0.37 12.14
C GLU A 46 -3.45 -0.64 12.42
N ALA A 47 -2.71 -1.02 11.37
CA ALA A 47 -1.52 -1.82 11.57
C ALA A 47 -0.70 -0.98 12.52
N SER A 48 -0.47 -1.50 13.74
CA SER A 48 0.23 -0.75 14.76
C SER A 48 1.56 -0.30 14.16
N GLU A 49 2.07 0.85 14.63
CA GLU A 49 3.36 1.34 14.15
C GLU A 49 4.43 0.24 14.19
N ALA A 50 4.42 -0.60 15.23
CA ALA A 50 5.29 -1.77 15.35
C ALA A 50 5.12 -2.79 14.21
N ALA A 51 3.88 -3.12 13.82
CA ALA A 51 3.61 -4.04 12.71
C ALA A 51 4.05 -3.47 11.36
N LEU A 52 3.83 -2.17 11.14
CA LEU A 52 4.32 -1.48 9.94
C LEU A 52 5.85 -1.49 9.89
N LEU A 53 6.51 -1.22 11.01
CA LEU A 53 7.96 -1.26 11.11
C LEU A 53 8.52 -2.67 10.86
N GLU A 54 7.84 -3.72 11.33
CA GLU A 54 8.23 -5.10 11.06
C GLU A 54 8.21 -5.40 9.55
N ILE A 55 7.14 -5.02 8.84
CA ILE A 55 7.04 -5.17 7.38
C ILE A 55 8.14 -4.35 6.69
N ILE A 56 8.35 -3.10 7.10
CA ILE A 56 9.37 -2.21 6.54
C ILE A 56 10.78 -2.76 6.74
N GLN A 57 11.03 -3.49 7.82
CA GLN A 57 12.34 -4.09 8.13
C GLN A 57 12.49 -5.51 7.56
N HIS A 58 11.40 -6.15 7.15
CA HIS A 58 11.45 -7.49 6.57
C HIS A 58 12.23 -7.46 5.24
N ARG A 59 13.39 -8.11 5.23
CA ARG A 59 14.29 -8.27 4.08
C ARG A 59 14.68 -9.73 3.97
N LEU A 60 15.18 -10.12 2.80
CA LEU A 60 15.94 -11.35 2.68
C LEU A 60 17.06 -11.39 3.74
N SER A 61 17.21 -12.54 4.38
CA SER A 61 18.34 -12.81 5.27
C SER A 61 19.68 -12.70 4.51
N PRO A 62 20.82 -12.51 5.21
CA PRO A 62 22.12 -12.44 4.55
C PRO A 62 22.42 -13.66 3.66
N VAL A 63 22.04 -14.86 4.12
CA VAL A 63 22.22 -16.10 3.36
C VAL A 63 21.40 -16.10 2.07
N GLU A 64 20.15 -15.64 2.15
CA GLU A 64 19.28 -15.51 0.98
C GLU A 64 19.79 -14.44 0.01
N GLN A 65 20.32 -13.32 0.51
CA GLN A 65 20.93 -12.27 -0.32
C GLN A 65 22.19 -12.78 -1.04
N GLU A 66 23.05 -13.54 -0.35
CA GLU A 66 24.23 -14.18 -0.93
C GLU A 66 23.83 -15.18 -2.02
N ARG A 67 22.81 -16.01 -1.77
CA ARG A 67 22.30 -16.96 -2.76
C ARG A 67 21.74 -16.24 -3.99
N LEU A 68 20.92 -15.21 -3.80
CA LEU A 68 20.39 -14.40 -4.90
C LEU A 68 21.51 -13.74 -5.71
N THR A 69 22.53 -13.21 -5.04
CA THR A 69 23.70 -12.61 -5.70
C THR A 69 24.44 -13.63 -6.55
N TYR A 70 24.69 -14.83 -6.00
CA TYR A 70 25.30 -15.93 -6.74
C TYR A 70 24.50 -16.31 -7.99
N LEU A 71 23.17 -16.48 -7.85
CA LEU A 71 22.30 -16.86 -8.97
C LEU A 71 22.31 -15.80 -10.08
N ARG A 72 22.29 -14.51 -9.73
CA ARG A 72 22.43 -13.42 -10.70
C ARG A 72 23.75 -13.49 -11.46
N GLN A 73 24.86 -13.74 -10.75
CA GLN A 73 26.18 -13.89 -11.38
C GLN A 73 26.24 -15.09 -12.34
N GLN A 74 25.67 -16.25 -11.98
CA GLN A 74 25.62 -17.40 -12.88
C GLN A 74 24.76 -17.11 -14.12
N ASN A 75 23.65 -16.39 -13.94
CA ASN A 75 22.76 -15.99 -15.04
C ASN A 75 23.46 -15.03 -16.02
N GLU A 76 24.14 -14.01 -15.49
CA GLU A 76 24.94 -13.06 -16.29
C GLU A 76 26.08 -13.75 -17.05
N ALA A 77 26.73 -14.73 -16.41
CA ALA A 77 27.78 -15.52 -17.02
C ALA A 77 27.25 -16.55 -18.04
N GLY A 78 25.94 -16.74 -18.15
CA GLY A 78 25.31 -17.68 -19.07
C GLY A 78 25.56 -19.16 -18.76
N VAL A 79 26.00 -19.46 -17.53
CA VAL A 79 26.33 -20.83 -17.06
C VAL A 79 25.32 -21.35 -16.03
N ILE A 80 24.26 -20.60 -15.77
CA ILE A 80 23.18 -21.00 -14.87
C ILE A 80 22.50 -22.28 -15.35
N THR A 81 22.24 -23.20 -14.42
CA THR A 81 21.44 -24.39 -14.73
C THR A 81 19.95 -24.08 -14.75
N ASP A 82 19.14 -24.93 -15.38
CA ASP A 82 17.68 -24.75 -15.41
C ASP A 82 17.07 -24.67 -13.99
N ALA A 83 17.57 -25.49 -13.07
CA ALA A 83 17.13 -25.50 -11.67
C ALA A 83 17.49 -24.19 -10.94
N GLU A 84 18.69 -23.68 -11.15
CA GLU A 84 19.13 -22.41 -10.57
C GLU A 84 18.38 -21.22 -11.19
N HIS A 85 18.07 -21.28 -12.48
CA HIS A 85 17.27 -20.26 -13.14
C HIS A 85 15.84 -20.21 -12.58
N GLN A 86 15.22 -21.38 -12.33
CA GLN A 86 13.94 -21.44 -11.61
C GLN A 86 14.04 -20.87 -10.20
N GLU A 87 15.11 -21.19 -9.46
CA GLU A 87 15.36 -20.63 -8.14
C GLU A 87 15.50 -19.09 -8.18
N LEU A 88 16.21 -18.56 -9.18
CA LEU A 88 16.37 -17.14 -9.40
C LEU A 88 15.00 -16.46 -9.63
N LEU A 89 14.14 -17.04 -10.46
CA LEU A 89 12.79 -16.52 -10.69
C LEU A 89 11.96 -16.46 -9.39
N MET A 90 12.03 -17.50 -8.56
CA MET A 90 11.34 -17.49 -7.25
C MET A 90 11.88 -16.38 -6.33
N PHE A 91 13.19 -16.15 -6.31
CA PHE A 91 13.75 -15.05 -5.53
C PHE A 91 13.31 -13.68 -6.05
N VAL A 92 13.27 -13.49 -7.37
CA VAL A 92 12.80 -12.24 -7.99
C VAL A 92 11.37 -11.95 -7.59
N GLU A 93 10.46 -12.91 -7.77
CA GLU A 93 9.04 -12.77 -7.40
C GLU A 93 8.88 -12.40 -5.91
N ARG A 94 9.62 -13.08 -5.02
CA ARG A 94 9.58 -12.80 -3.58
C ARG A 94 10.11 -11.41 -3.24
N VAL A 95 11.19 -10.97 -3.86
CA VAL A 95 11.75 -9.62 -3.62
C VAL A 95 10.80 -8.55 -4.12
N GLU A 96 10.21 -8.72 -5.30
CA GLU A 96 9.23 -7.77 -5.84
C GLU A 96 8.00 -7.66 -4.93
N GLN A 97 7.51 -8.79 -4.42
CA GLN A 97 6.41 -8.82 -3.45
C GLN A 97 6.77 -8.10 -2.14
N GLN A 98 7.95 -8.39 -1.56
CA GLN A 98 8.43 -7.72 -0.34
C GLN A 98 8.64 -6.21 -0.55
N ASP A 99 9.08 -5.81 -1.74
CA ASP A 99 9.29 -4.41 -2.10
C ASP A 99 7.95 -3.65 -2.21
N ALA A 100 6.93 -4.28 -2.80
CA ALA A 100 5.58 -3.73 -2.86
C ALA A 100 4.96 -3.58 -1.47
N GLU A 101 5.03 -4.62 -0.64
CA GLU A 101 4.52 -4.60 0.74
C GLU A 101 5.21 -3.53 1.59
N ARG A 102 6.53 -3.38 1.44
CA ARG A 102 7.30 -2.35 2.11
C ARG A 102 6.91 -0.94 1.66
N ALA A 103 6.71 -0.72 0.37
CA ALA A 103 6.29 0.57 -0.15
C ALA A 103 4.91 0.95 0.42
N GLU A 104 3.97 0.01 0.46
CA GLU A 104 2.66 0.20 1.07
C GLU A 104 2.77 0.51 2.58
N ALA A 105 3.60 -0.23 3.30
CA ALA A 105 3.81 -0.02 4.74
C ALA A 105 4.44 1.36 5.03
N LEU A 106 5.38 1.83 4.20
CA LEU A 106 5.95 3.19 4.31
C LEU A 106 4.90 4.28 4.10
N ILE A 107 4.00 4.11 3.14
CA ILE A 107 2.90 5.06 2.89
C ILE A 107 1.96 5.11 4.11
N LYS A 108 1.58 3.95 4.64
CA LYS A 108 0.74 3.86 5.85
C LYS A 108 1.43 4.48 7.06
N LEU A 109 2.74 4.26 7.23
CA LEU A 109 3.51 4.85 8.32
C LEU A 109 3.61 6.37 8.18
N ALA A 110 3.73 6.90 6.96
CA ALA A 110 3.75 8.35 6.71
C ALA A 110 2.41 8.99 7.09
N GLN A 111 1.30 8.34 6.75
CA GLN A 111 -0.04 8.77 7.16
C GLN A 111 -0.19 8.74 8.69
N LEU A 112 0.25 7.64 9.34
CA LEU A 112 0.18 7.48 10.79
C LEU A 112 1.00 8.54 11.54
N ARG A 113 2.23 8.81 11.07
CA ARG A 113 3.14 9.81 11.66
C ARG A 113 2.85 11.25 11.20
N GLN A 114 1.96 11.44 10.23
CA GLN A 114 1.68 12.73 9.58
C GLN A 114 2.93 13.44 9.04
N VAL A 115 3.83 12.66 8.42
CA VAL A 115 5.07 13.18 7.81
C VAL A 115 5.08 12.89 6.30
N ASP A 116 5.88 13.65 5.57
CA ASP A 116 6.13 13.37 4.15
C ASP A 116 6.79 11.99 3.98
N LEU A 117 6.32 11.21 3.01
CA LEU A 117 6.87 9.89 2.68
C LEU A 117 8.39 9.93 2.46
N LYS A 118 8.92 11.03 1.90
CA LYS A 118 10.35 11.22 1.68
C LYS A 118 11.16 11.19 2.98
N VAL A 119 10.59 11.64 4.10
CA VAL A 119 11.24 11.55 5.42
C VAL A 119 11.46 10.09 5.79
N LEU A 120 10.42 9.26 5.63
CA LEU A 120 10.49 7.84 5.97
C LEU A 120 11.34 7.03 4.99
N ILE A 121 11.33 7.38 3.70
CA ILE A 121 12.24 6.78 2.72
C ILE A 121 13.70 6.98 3.15
N ASN A 122 14.07 8.19 3.57
CA ASN A 122 15.44 8.48 4.02
C ASN A 122 15.78 7.80 5.36
N GLU A 123 14.79 7.54 6.21
CA GLU A 123 14.96 6.90 7.52
C GLU A 123 15.14 5.38 7.39
N PHE A 124 14.36 4.73 6.52
CA PHE A 124 14.24 3.27 6.48
C PHE A 124 14.81 2.61 5.23
N LEU A 125 15.06 3.36 4.16
CA LEU A 125 15.70 2.81 2.97
C LEU A 125 17.16 3.23 2.94
N PRO A 126 18.10 2.27 2.78
CA PRO A 126 19.50 2.63 2.62
C PRO A 126 19.67 3.49 1.37
N THR A 127 20.50 4.53 1.45
CA THR A 127 20.83 5.46 0.35
C THR A 127 21.67 4.81 -0.76
N HIS A 128 21.66 3.49 -0.88
CA HIS A 128 22.53 2.75 -1.78
C HIS A 128 21.70 2.17 -2.93
N ILE A 129 21.62 2.98 -3.98
CA ILE A 129 21.61 2.48 -5.35
C ILE A 129 22.83 1.57 -5.50
N ASN A 130 22.66 0.28 -5.25
CA ASN A 130 23.52 -0.71 -5.87
C ASN A 130 22.72 -1.25 -7.04
N ALA A 131 22.83 -0.52 -8.15
CA ALA A 131 22.78 -1.13 -9.45
C ALA A 131 23.87 -2.22 -9.47
N ALA A 132 23.42 -3.47 -9.45
CA ALA A 132 24.14 -4.58 -10.06
C ALA A 132 23.29 -4.97 -11.27
#